data_AF-A0A379GI43-F1
#
_entry.id   AF-A0A379GI43-F1
#
_cell.length_a   1.000
_cell.length_b   1.000
_cell.length_c   1.000
_cell.angle_alpha   90.00
_cell.angle_beta   90.00
_cell.angle_gamma   90.00
#
_symmetry.space_group_name_H-M   'P 1'
#
loop_
_entity.id
_entity.type
_entity.pdbx_description
1 polymer ?
#
loop_
_entity_poly.entity_id
_entity_poly.type
_entity_poly.pdbx_seq_one_letter_code
_entity_poly.pdbx_strand_id
1 'polypeptide(L)'
;MKFFPSAIDGFAMGLGATAALFVLGAMREILGNGTLFDGADLLLGEWAQVLRVEIVHLDSPFLLAILPPGAFIGLGFMLAIKYLIDEKQKKRVPSTTKTYEKEQGCGSHIVKN
;
A
#
# COMPACT_ATOMS: atom_id res chain seq x y z
N MET A 1 3.75 -22.76 24.23
CA MET A 1 3.59 -22.73 22.76
C MET A 1 3.28 -21.30 22.35
N LYS A 2 4.29 -20.51 21.90
CA LYS A 2 4.19 -19.05 21.65
C LYS A 2 4.26 -18.65 20.16
N PHE A 3 4.25 -19.62 19.24
CA PHE A 3 4.49 -19.39 17.80
C PHE A 3 3.25 -18.93 17.01
N PHE A 4 2.05 -19.25 17.49
CA PHE A 4 0.80 -18.92 16.81
C PHE A 4 0.53 -17.40 16.66
N PRO A 5 0.74 -16.54 17.68
CA PRO A 5 0.51 -15.10 17.53
C PRO A 5 1.46 -14.44 16.53
N SER A 6 2.72 -14.85 16.49
CA SER A 6 3.70 -14.31 15.54
C SER A 6 3.42 -14.73 14.09
N ALA A 7 2.86 -15.92 13.87
CA ALA A 7 2.45 -16.35 12.54
C ALA A 7 1.29 -15.49 11.99
N ILE A 8 0.33 -15.15 12.85
CA ILE A 8 -0.81 -14.28 12.48
C ILE A 8 -0.34 -12.85 12.23
N ASP A 9 0.58 -12.32 13.04
CA ASP A 9 1.15 -10.98 12.85
C ASP A 9 1.94 -10.87 11.53
N GLY A 10 2.78 -11.86 11.22
CA GLY A 10 3.48 -11.95 9.94
C GLY A 10 2.54 -12.08 8.74
N PHE A 11 1.46 -12.87 8.88
CA PHE A 11 0.44 -13.01 7.84
C PHE A 11 -0.32 -11.70 7.60
N ALA A 12 -0.72 -11.00 8.66
CA ALA A 12 -1.42 -9.72 8.55
C ALA A 12 -0.53 -8.65 7.90
N MET A 13 0.76 -8.59 8.28
CA MET A 13 1.74 -7.68 7.68
C MET A 13 1.95 -7.99 6.18
N GLY A 14 2.10 -9.27 5.84
CA GLY A 14 2.25 -9.73 4.46
C GLY A 14 1.02 -9.40 3.60
N LEU A 15 -0.18 -9.68 4.12
CA LEU A 15 -1.44 -9.41 3.42
C LEU A 15 -1.66 -7.90 3.19
N GLY A 16 -1.26 -7.07 4.16
CA GLY A 16 -1.24 -5.62 4.01
C GLY A 16 -0.27 -5.15 2.91
N ALA A 17 0.93 -5.72 2.86
CA ALA A 17 1.92 -5.42 1.82
C ALA A 17 1.43 -5.85 0.43
N THR A 18 0.88 -7.06 0.29
CA THR A 18 0.30 -7.54 -0.97
C THR A 18 -0.87 -6.68 -1.42
N ALA A 19 -1.78 -6.31 -0.51
CA ALA A 19 -2.90 -5.43 -0.84
C ALA A 19 -2.42 -4.05 -1.33
N ALA A 20 -1.41 -3.47 -0.66
CA ALA A 20 -0.82 -2.20 -1.08
C ALA A 20 -0.16 -2.30 -2.47
N LEU A 21 0.60 -3.36 -2.73
CA LEU A 21 1.25 -3.61 -4.02
C LEU A 21 0.22 -3.87 -5.14
N PHE A 22 -0.86 -4.59 -4.83
CA PHE A 22 -1.95 -4.83 -5.77
C PHE A 22 -2.63 -3.52 -6.18
N VAL A 23 -2.99 -2.66 -5.22
CA VAL A 23 -3.58 -1.35 -5.51
C VAL A 23 -2.62 -0.46 -6.29
N LEU A 24 -1.33 -0.45 -5.94
CA LEU A 24 -0.30 0.27 -6.69
C LEU A 24 -0.14 -0.24 -8.13
N GLY A 25 -0.13 -1.55 -8.32
CA GLY A 25 -0.04 -2.20 -9.63
C GLY A 25 -1.25 -1.89 -10.51
N ALA A 26 -2.45 -2.02 -9.95
CA ALA A 26 -3.69 -1.68 -10.64
C ALA A 26 -3.73 -0.20 -11.05
N MET A 27 -3.35 0.71 -10.15
CA MET A 27 -3.27 2.14 -10.48
C MET A 27 -2.24 2.42 -11.58
N ARG A 28 -1.11 1.70 -11.59
CA ARG A 28 -0.09 1.81 -12.65
C ARG A 28 -0.60 1.32 -14.01
N GLU A 29 -1.36 0.23 -14.05
CA GLU A 29 -1.96 -0.25 -15.31
C GLU A 29 -2.97 0.75 -15.87
N ILE A 30 -3.83 1.31 -15.00
CA ILE A 30 -4.79 2.37 -15.39
C ILE A 30 -4.07 3.60 -15.93
N LEU A 31 -3.04 4.10 -15.23
CA LEU A 31 -2.32 5.30 -15.62
C LEU A 31 -1.36 5.08 -16.79
N GLY A 32 -0.88 3.86 -16.98
CA GLY A 32 0.04 3.49 -18.05
C GLY A 32 -0.68 3.25 -19.37
N ASN A 33 -1.57 2.25 -19.41
CA ASN A 33 -2.20 1.77 -20.64
C ASN A 33 -3.71 2.08 -20.72
N GLY A 34 -4.36 2.53 -19.64
CA GLY A 34 -5.80 2.83 -19.65
C GLY A 34 -6.73 1.63 -19.48
N THR A 35 -6.14 0.47 -19.19
CA THR A 35 -6.83 -0.83 -19.12
C THR A 35 -6.53 -1.50 -17.79
N LEU A 36 -7.51 -2.19 -17.22
CA LEU A 36 -7.33 -3.05 -16.05
C LEU A 36 -7.21 -4.50 -16.53
N PHE A 37 -6.11 -5.18 -16.18
CA PHE A 37 -5.85 -6.59 -16.52
C PHE A 37 -5.70 -6.91 -18.02
N ASP A 38 -5.15 -5.99 -18.80
CA ASP A 38 -4.83 -6.26 -20.20
C ASP A 38 -3.73 -7.34 -20.31
N GLY A 39 -4.03 -8.45 -20.98
CA GLY A 39 -3.15 -9.60 -21.08
C GLY A 39 -3.32 -10.68 -19.99
N ALA A 40 -4.28 -10.55 -19.07
CA ALA A 40 -4.63 -11.62 -18.13
C ALA A 40 -5.08 -12.90 -18.85
N ASP A 41 -5.67 -12.77 -20.03
CA ASP A 41 -6.07 -13.86 -20.93
C ASP A 41 -4.89 -14.73 -21.36
N LEU A 42 -3.72 -14.11 -21.53
CA LEU A 42 -2.48 -14.81 -21.89
C LEU A 42 -1.90 -15.62 -20.73
N LEU A 43 -2.14 -15.19 -19.49
CA LEU A 43 -1.58 -15.80 -18.29
C LEU A 43 -2.53 -16.81 -17.64
N LEU A 44 -3.83 -16.57 -17.71
CA LEU A 44 -4.85 -17.36 -17.05
C LEU A 44 -5.67 -18.20 -18.06
N GLY A 45 -5.64 -17.87 -19.35
CA GLY A 45 -6.40 -18.54 -20.41
C GLY A 45 -7.71 -17.82 -20.75
N GLU A 46 -8.52 -18.40 -21.64
CA GLU A 46 -9.75 -17.77 -22.20
C GLU A 46 -10.77 -17.30 -21.14
N TRP A 47 -10.75 -17.87 -19.94
CA TRP A 47 -11.67 -17.47 -18.86
C TRP A 47 -11.38 -16.06 -18.30
N ALA A 48 -10.16 -15.56 -18.45
CA ALA A 48 -9.78 -14.24 -17.96
C ALA A 48 -10.20 -13.09 -18.88
N GLN A 49 -10.76 -13.40 -20.06
CA GLN A 49 -11.31 -12.40 -20.98
C GLN A 49 -12.44 -11.58 -20.37
N VAL A 50 -13.09 -12.10 -19.33
CA VAL A 50 -14.13 -11.41 -18.55
C VAL A 50 -13.56 -10.35 -17.60
N LEU A 51 -12.28 -10.45 -17.22
CA LEU A 51 -11.61 -9.52 -16.30
C LEU A 51 -11.01 -8.30 -17.01
N ARG A 52 -10.93 -8.33 -18.35
CA ARG A 52 -10.41 -7.24 -19.17
C ARG A 52 -11.38 -6.06 -19.14
N VAL A 53 -11.07 -5.05 -18.32
CA VAL A 53 -11.84 -3.80 -18.27
C VAL A 53 -11.06 -2.74 -19.05
N GLU A 54 -11.48 -2.50 -20.28
CA GLU A 54 -10.93 -1.44 -21.13
C GLU A 54 -11.67 -0.14 -20.81
N ILE A 55 -11.04 0.74 -20.02
CA ILE A 55 -11.70 1.94 -19.49
C ILE A 55 -11.50 3.13 -20.44
N VAL A 56 -10.33 3.25 -21.10
CA VAL A 56 -10.01 4.36 -22.01
C VAL A 56 -9.02 3.89 -23.09
N HIS A 57 -9.30 4.18 -24.37
CA HIS A 57 -8.31 4.08 -25.45
C HIS A 57 -7.30 5.24 -25.31
N LEU A 58 -6.21 5.02 -24.58
CA LEU A 58 -5.08 5.96 -24.59
C LEU A 58 -4.16 5.60 -25.76
N ASP A 59 -4.24 6.36 -26.86
CA ASP A 59 -3.35 6.23 -28.04
C ASP A 59 -1.86 6.45 -27.73
N SER A 60 -1.50 6.89 -26.52
CA SER A 60 -0.12 6.99 -26.06
C SER A 60 0.00 6.50 -24.63
N PRO A 61 0.63 5.33 -24.39
CA PRO A 61 0.83 4.84 -23.05
C PRO A 61 1.73 5.83 -22.29
N PHE A 62 1.36 6.13 -21.06
CA PHE A 62 2.14 7.06 -20.25
C PHE A 62 3.41 6.33 -19.76
N LEU A 63 4.51 6.49 -20.50
CA LEU A 63 5.78 5.81 -20.22
C LEU A 63 6.28 6.05 -18.78
N LEU A 64 5.93 7.18 -18.18
CA LEU A 64 6.30 7.49 -16.80
C LEU A 64 5.57 6.61 -15.77
N ALA A 65 4.37 6.11 -16.07
CA ALA A 65 3.62 5.23 -15.18
C ALA A 65 4.15 3.79 -15.22
N ILE A 66 4.59 3.31 -16.39
CA ILE A 66 5.16 1.96 -16.55
C ILE A 66 6.60 1.87 -16.00
N LEU A 67 7.39 2.96 -16.03
CA LEU A 67 8.77 3.02 -15.54
C LEU A 67 8.89 3.18 -14.01
N PRO A 68 10.10 2.95 -13.41
CA PRO A 68 10.37 3.14 -11.98
C PRO A 68 9.82 4.45 -11.35
N PRO A 69 9.93 5.64 -11.97
CA PRO A 69 9.30 6.89 -11.50
C PRO A 69 7.81 6.78 -11.16
N GLY A 70 7.03 6.00 -11.92
CA GLY A 70 5.60 5.84 -11.68
C GLY A 70 5.27 5.20 -10.34
N ALA A 71 6.09 4.23 -9.90
CA ALA A 71 5.93 3.59 -8.60
C ALA A 71 6.18 4.56 -7.44
N PHE A 72 7.17 5.46 -7.57
CA PHE A 72 7.45 6.47 -6.55
C PHE A 72 6.31 7.49 -6.42
N ILE A 73 5.76 7.93 -7.55
CA ILE A 73 4.60 8.85 -7.56
C ILE A 73 3.37 8.17 -6.95
N GLY A 74 3.10 6.92 -7.36
CA GLY A 74 1.99 6.14 -6.81
C GLY A 74 2.10 5.92 -5.30
N LEU A 75 3.30 5.56 -4.82
CA LEU A 75 3.55 5.42 -3.38
C LEU A 75 3.38 6.75 -2.64
N GLY A 76 3.86 7.85 -3.20
CA GLY A 76 3.68 9.20 -2.65
C GLY A 76 2.20 9.58 -2.51
N PHE A 77 1.38 9.31 -3.53
CA PHE A 77 -0.06 9.51 -3.48
C PHE A 77 -0.74 8.61 -2.43
N MET A 78 -0.38 7.33 -2.37
CA MET A 78 -0.94 6.40 -1.39
C MET A 78 -0.63 6.85 0.05
N LEU A 79 0.59 7.34 0.30
CA LEU A 79 0.98 7.89 1.60
C LEU A 79 0.24 9.20 1.92
N ALA A 80 0.05 10.08 0.94
CA ALA A 80 -0.72 11.32 1.12
C ALA A 80 -2.18 11.01 1.49
N ILE A 81 -2.82 10.06 0.80
CA ILE A 81 -4.17 9.60 1.12
C ILE A 81 -4.21 8.98 2.53
N LYS A 82 -3.27 8.09 2.86
CA LYS A 82 -3.16 7.49 4.20
C LYS A 82 -3.01 8.57 5.27
N TYR A 83 -2.18 9.58 5.02
CA TYR A 83 -1.99 10.71 5.94
C TYR A 83 -3.28 11.50 6.16
N LEU A 84 -4.04 11.81 5.10
CA LEU A 84 -5.32 12.51 5.21
C LEU A 84 -6.36 11.71 6.00
N ILE A 85 -6.42 10.39 5.80
CA ILE A 85 -7.32 9.50 6.55
C ILE A 85 -6.92 9.48 8.03
N ASP A 86 -5.63 9.29 8.31
CA ASP A 86 -5.08 9.26 9.67
C ASP A 86 -5.31 10.60 10.40
N GLU A 87 -5.16 11.73 9.71
CA GLU A 87 -5.46 13.05 10.29
C GLU A 87 -6.94 13.20 10.68
N LYS A 88 -7.86 12.67 9.85
CA LYS A 88 -9.29 12.66 10.18
C LYS A 88 -9.62 11.71 11.33
N GLN A 89 -8.94 10.57 11.43
CA GLN A 89 -9.10 9.64 12.54
C GLN A 89 -8.54 10.20 13.84
N LYS A 90 -7.40 10.90 13.80
CA LYS A 90 -6.80 11.62 14.95
C LYS A 90 -7.72 12.71 15.51
N LYS A 91 -8.54 13.34 14.68
CA LYS A 91 -9.57 14.30 15.13
C LYS A 91 -10.73 13.63 15.89
N ARG A 92 -10.90 12.31 15.75
CA ARG A 92 -11.95 11.51 16.43
C ARG A 92 -11.43 10.65 17.57
N VAL A 93 -10.13 10.34 17.61
CA VAL A 93 -9.50 9.63 18.71
C VAL A 93 -8.96 10.67 19.71
N PRO A 94 -9.58 10.85 20.89
CA PRO A 94 -8.97 11.66 21.94
C PRO A 94 -7.57 11.11 22.26
N SER A 95 -6.61 12.03 22.36
CA SER A 95 -5.20 11.79 22.63
C SER A 95 -4.96 10.90 23.87
N THR A 96 -4.96 9.58 23.73
CA THR A 96 -4.53 8.66 24.81
C THR A 96 -3.47 7.65 24.35
N THR A 97 -2.94 7.79 23.14
CA THR A 97 -1.93 6.84 22.61
C THR A 97 -0.82 7.55 21.83
N LYS A 98 -0.23 8.56 22.46
CA LYS A 98 1.07 9.15 22.08
C LYS A 98 2.13 8.87 23.14
N THR A 99 2.07 7.71 23.80
CA THR A 99 2.99 7.35 24.91
C THR A 99 4.11 6.38 24.49
N TYR A 100 4.03 5.73 23.33
CA TYR A 100 5.03 4.74 22.92
C TYR A 100 6.27 5.29 22.16
N GLU A 101 6.63 6.57 22.33
CA GLU A 101 7.89 7.12 21.79
C GLU A 101 8.60 8.12 22.71
N LYS A 102 8.15 8.30 23.96
CA LYS A 102 8.85 9.15 24.95
C LYS A 102 9.69 8.39 25.99
N GLU A 103 9.72 7.05 25.96
CA GLU A 103 10.46 6.23 26.94
C GLU A 103 11.60 5.37 26.36
N GLN A 104 12.03 5.57 25.11
CA GLN A 104 13.16 4.84 24.52
C GLN A 104 14.31 5.75 24.06
N GLY A 105 14.56 6.84 24.79
CA GLY A 105 15.54 7.85 24.40
C GLY A 105 16.18 8.64 25.54
N CYS A 106 16.47 8.06 26.71
CA CYS A 106 17.54 8.55 27.58
C CYS A 106 17.96 7.47 28.59
N GLY A 107 19.27 7.38 28.84
CA GLY A 107 19.94 6.37 29.64
C GLY A 107 19.24 5.98 30.94
N SER A 108 18.88 4.71 31.00
CA SER A 108 18.76 3.94 32.24
C SER A 108 20.14 3.84 32.91
N HIS A 109 20.59 4.88 33.60
CA HIS A 109 21.58 4.86 34.69
C HIS A 109 21.75 6.31 35.17
N ILE A 110 22.02 6.52 36.47
CA ILE A 110 22.28 7.81 37.13
C ILE A 110 21.03 8.59 37.61
N VAL A 111 20.13 7.96 38.39
CA VAL A 111 19.59 8.55 39.64
C VAL A 111 19.15 7.39 40.54
N LYS A 112 20.10 6.73 41.20
CA LYS A 112 19.83 6.03 42.45
C LYS A 112 20.87 6.53 43.44
N ASN A 113 20.31 7.30 44.37
CA ASN A 113 20.83 7.81 45.64
C ASN A 113 22.05 7.06 46.19
#